data_AF-A0A2T5JRI5-F1
#
_entry.id   AF-A0A2T5JRI5-F1
#
_cell.length_a   1.000
_cell.length_b   1.000
_cell.length_c   1.000
_cell.angle_alpha   90.00
_cell.angle_beta   90.00
_cell.angle_gamma   90.00
#
_symmetry.space_group_name_H-M   'P 1'
#
loop_
_entity.id
_entity.type
_entity.pdbx_description
1 polymer ?
#
loop_
_entity_poly.entity_id
_entity_poly.type
_entity_poly.pdbx_seq_one_letter_code
_entity_poly.pdbx_strand_id
1 'polypeptide(L)'
;MQTYHVFDANLRLANAVLRRDPSDIFIVLTRDPVDRFVSAFEWDLHSKSVDGDGRRLQNEIWGRIFGAFQTANDLAEALTDPAAGRRQMAVSALTTSKLHMQFDLGWYLPPYIAAELPAGRTHLIRTERIGSDLARFMASQGLRKVEAPVTKNSYKHRLPPERVTKTMSELARRNVRLASHATYATLALIESRLADPEAAVLS
;
A
#
# COMPACT_ATOMS: atom_id res chain seq x y z
N MET A 1 17.87 -4.18 -18.08
CA MET A 1 16.89 -3.09 -17.97
C MET A 1 16.12 -3.28 -16.67
N GLN A 2 16.39 -2.48 -15.63
CA GLN A 2 15.72 -2.64 -14.33
C GLN A 2 14.33 -1.99 -14.40
N THR A 3 13.29 -2.81 -14.51
CA THR A 3 11.90 -2.36 -14.44
C THR A 3 11.60 -1.94 -13.00
N TYR A 4 11.70 -0.64 -12.71
CA TYR A 4 11.25 -0.09 -11.43
C TYR A 4 9.73 -0.16 -11.34
N HIS A 5 9.21 -0.58 -10.19
CA HIS A 5 7.78 -0.88 -10.05
C HIS A 5 6.88 0.35 -10.30
N VAL A 6 7.31 1.57 -9.93
CA VAL A 6 6.45 2.77 -9.94
C VAL A 6 7.15 4.12 -10.18
N PHE A 7 8.37 4.11 -10.75
CA PHE A 7 9.19 5.27 -11.18
C PHE A 7 8.74 6.67 -10.66
N ASP A 8 7.93 7.39 -11.44
CA ASP A 8 7.44 8.75 -11.22
C ASP A 8 5.92 8.80 -10.93
N ALA A 9 5.32 7.69 -10.50
CA ALA A 9 3.88 7.56 -10.35
C ALA A 9 3.27 8.60 -9.40
N ASN A 10 3.96 8.94 -8.31
CA ASN A 10 3.56 10.01 -7.40
C ASN A 10 3.51 11.39 -8.08
N LEU A 11 4.48 11.70 -8.95
CA LEU A 11 4.52 12.96 -9.71
C LEU A 11 3.38 13.02 -10.75
N ARG A 12 3.13 11.90 -11.46
CA ARG A 12 2.02 11.82 -12.40
C ARG A 12 0.67 11.98 -11.71
N LEU A 13 0.50 11.36 -10.55
CA LEU A 13 -0.72 11.52 -9.75
C LEU A 13 -0.87 12.98 -9.29
N ALA A 14 0.18 13.59 -8.74
CA ALA A 14 0.16 14.98 -8.32
C ALA A 14 -0.23 15.92 -9.48
N ASN A 15 0.35 15.74 -10.67
CA ASN A 15 0.00 16.53 -11.84
C ASN A 15 -1.47 16.36 -12.26
N ALA A 16 -1.99 15.13 -12.21
CA ALA A 16 -3.40 14.86 -12.53
C ALA A 16 -4.36 15.51 -11.52
N VAL A 17 -4.01 15.53 -10.23
CA VAL A 17 -4.81 16.21 -9.20
C VAL A 17 -4.72 17.74 -9.37
N LEU A 18 -3.51 18.27 -9.51
CA LEU A 18 -3.25 19.71 -9.53
C LEU A 18 -3.71 20.42 -10.81
N ARG A 19 -3.84 19.71 -11.94
CA ARG A 19 -4.41 20.30 -13.16
C ARG A 19 -5.90 20.63 -13.01
N ARG A 20 -6.60 20.01 -12.05
CA ARG A 20 -8.03 20.23 -11.73
C ARG A 20 -8.95 20.12 -12.95
N ASP A 21 -8.65 19.21 -13.88
CA ASP A 21 -9.49 18.96 -15.05
C ASP A 21 -10.89 18.51 -14.57
N PRO A 22 -11.99 19.14 -15.03
CA PRO A 22 -13.36 18.78 -14.60
C PRO A 22 -13.80 17.39 -15.07
N SER A 23 -13.15 16.81 -16.08
CA SER A 23 -13.47 15.46 -16.58
C SER A 23 -12.82 14.32 -15.78
N ASP A 24 -11.83 14.63 -14.94
CA ASP A 24 -11.14 13.61 -14.15
C ASP A 24 -12.05 13.01 -13.05
N ILE A 25 -12.00 11.69 -12.89
CA ILE A 25 -12.60 10.97 -11.77
C ILE A 25 -11.48 10.24 -11.04
N PHE A 26 -11.39 10.45 -9.73
CA PHE A 26 -10.36 9.84 -8.89
C PHE A 26 -10.95 8.66 -8.14
N ILE A 27 -10.30 7.50 -8.26
CA ILE A 27 -10.63 6.31 -7.49
C ILE A 27 -9.44 6.01 -6.57
N VAL A 28 -9.62 6.23 -5.28
CA VAL A 28 -8.58 6.00 -4.27
C VAL A 28 -8.84 4.66 -3.62
N LEU A 29 -8.02 3.67 -3.96
CA LEU A 29 -8.04 2.36 -3.32
C LEU A 29 -7.16 2.39 -2.08
N THR A 30 -7.73 2.03 -0.94
CA THR A 30 -7.01 2.04 0.34
C THR A 30 -7.16 0.72 1.07
N ARG A 31 -6.31 0.52 2.07
CA ARG A 31 -6.26 -0.64 2.93
C ARG A 31 -5.72 -0.19 4.28
N ASP A 32 -6.06 -0.89 5.35
CA ASP A 32 -5.39 -0.72 6.64
C ASP A 32 -3.86 -0.74 6.44
N PRO A 33 -3.13 0.28 6.93
CA PRO A 33 -1.70 0.38 6.66
C PRO A 33 -0.88 -0.80 7.20
N VAL A 34 -1.30 -1.43 8.30
CA VAL A 34 -0.62 -2.62 8.84
C VAL A 34 -0.86 -3.82 7.93
N ASP A 35 -2.10 -4.07 7.53
CA ASP A 35 -2.43 -5.19 6.63
C ASP A 35 -1.79 -5.00 5.24
N ARG A 36 -1.72 -3.75 4.77
CA ARG A 36 -1.03 -3.37 3.55
C ARG A 36 0.45 -3.63 3.65
N PHE A 37 1.08 -3.30 4.78
CA PHE A 37 2.50 -3.56 5.02
C PHE A 37 2.82 -5.05 4.98
N VAL A 38 2.04 -5.89 5.65
CA VAL A 38 2.17 -7.36 5.60
C VAL A 38 2.03 -7.86 4.16
N SER A 39 1.00 -7.40 3.45
CA SER A 39 0.74 -7.80 2.07
C SER A 39 1.85 -7.37 1.11
N ALA A 40 2.47 -6.20 1.34
CA ALA A 40 3.58 -5.71 0.54
C ALA A 40 4.83 -6.56 0.76
N PHE A 41 5.17 -6.85 2.03
CA PHE A 41 6.30 -7.72 2.37
C PHE A 41 6.19 -9.10 1.70
N GLU A 42 5.05 -9.77 1.87
CA GLU A 42 4.84 -11.12 1.33
C GLU A 42 4.81 -11.13 -0.21
N TRP A 43 4.19 -10.12 -0.83
CA TRP A 43 4.18 -9.98 -2.28
C TRP A 43 5.58 -9.71 -2.84
N ASP A 44 6.38 -8.88 -2.18
CA ASP A 44 7.77 -8.64 -2.58
C ASP A 44 8.61 -9.90 -2.41
N LEU A 45 8.51 -10.59 -1.27
CA LEU A 45 9.21 -11.84 -1.04
C LEU A 45 8.92 -12.86 -2.16
N HIS A 46 7.64 -12.98 -2.53
CA HIS A 46 7.20 -13.81 -3.64
C HIS A 46 7.76 -13.30 -4.98
N SER A 47 7.35 -12.11 -5.40
CA SER A 47 7.61 -11.59 -6.76
C SER A 47 9.08 -11.27 -7.05
N LYS A 48 9.89 -11.06 -6.00
CA LYS A 48 11.33 -10.78 -6.11
C LYS A 48 12.20 -12.01 -5.92
N SER A 49 11.59 -13.16 -5.63
CA SER A 49 12.29 -14.44 -5.68
C SER A 49 12.31 -15.00 -7.11
N VAL A 50 13.35 -15.74 -7.45
CA VAL A 50 13.53 -16.31 -8.79
C VAL A 50 12.41 -17.30 -9.10
N ASP A 51 12.04 -18.12 -8.11
CA ASP A 51 11.09 -19.22 -8.26
C ASP A 51 9.74 -18.93 -7.58
N GLY A 52 9.51 -17.70 -7.12
CA GLY A 52 8.29 -17.31 -6.42
C GLY A 52 8.15 -17.92 -5.00
N ASP A 53 9.19 -18.53 -4.46
CA ASP A 53 9.17 -19.25 -3.18
C ASP A 53 9.81 -18.47 -2.02
N GLY A 54 10.34 -17.27 -2.29
CA GLY A 54 11.01 -16.47 -1.27
C GLY A 54 12.39 -16.99 -0.81
N ARG A 55 12.95 -18.04 -1.43
CA ARG A 55 14.24 -18.62 -1.02
C ARG A 55 15.44 -17.98 -1.72
N ARG A 56 15.34 -17.79 -3.03
CA ARG A 56 16.40 -17.19 -3.85
C ARG A 56 15.94 -15.85 -4.40
N LEU A 57 16.54 -14.76 -3.96
CA LEU A 57 16.17 -13.41 -4.37
C LEU A 57 16.90 -12.99 -5.64
N GLN A 58 16.23 -12.20 -6.48
CA GLN A 58 16.74 -11.75 -7.77
C GLN A 58 17.90 -10.74 -7.67
N ASN A 59 18.10 -10.09 -6.51
CA ASN A 59 19.25 -9.21 -6.29
C ASN A 59 19.74 -9.24 -4.84
N GLU A 60 20.97 -8.77 -4.63
CA GLU A 60 21.67 -8.81 -3.34
C GLU A 60 21.06 -7.91 -2.27
N ILE A 61 20.45 -6.78 -2.64
CA ILE A 61 19.81 -5.86 -1.69
C ILE A 61 18.58 -6.56 -1.08
N TRP A 62 17.73 -7.13 -1.91
CA TRP A 62 16.56 -7.89 -1.48
C TRP A 62 16.97 -9.14 -0.73
N GLY A 63 18.03 -9.84 -1.17
CA GLY A 63 18.61 -10.98 -0.46
C GLY A 63 19.03 -10.62 0.97
N ARG A 64 19.69 -9.46 1.16
CA ARG A 64 20.07 -8.98 2.50
C ARG A 64 18.85 -8.65 3.37
N ILE A 65 17.86 -7.95 2.83
CA ILE A 65 16.65 -7.58 3.58
C ILE A 65 15.87 -8.84 3.99
N PHE A 66 15.54 -9.70 3.03
CA PHE A 66 14.74 -10.90 3.29
C PHE A 66 15.52 -12.02 3.99
N GLY A 67 16.86 -11.97 4.01
CA GLY A 67 17.70 -12.81 4.87
C GLY A 67 17.73 -12.31 6.32
N ALA A 68 17.66 -11.01 6.55
CA ALA A 68 17.69 -10.41 7.89
C ALA A 68 16.34 -10.48 8.63
N PHE A 69 15.23 -10.49 7.87
CA PHE A 69 13.87 -10.47 8.42
C PHE A 69 13.05 -11.65 7.90
N GLN A 70 12.56 -12.48 8.83
CA GLN A 70 11.85 -13.70 8.48
C GLN A 70 10.39 -13.42 8.07
N THR A 71 9.75 -12.43 8.71
CA THR A 71 8.34 -12.06 8.50
C THR A 71 8.17 -10.55 8.47
N ALA A 72 6.99 -10.07 8.08
CA ALA A 72 6.66 -8.65 8.17
C ALA A 72 6.67 -8.17 9.64
N ASN A 73 6.20 -9.00 10.58
CA ASN A 73 6.26 -8.69 12.01
C ASN A 73 7.71 -8.43 12.45
N ASP A 74 8.62 -9.34 12.08
CA ASP A 74 10.04 -9.25 12.41
C ASP A 74 10.70 -7.97 11.88
N LEU A 75 10.41 -7.62 10.62
CA LEU A 75 10.87 -6.36 10.03
C LEU A 75 10.31 -5.14 10.76
N ALA A 76 9.02 -5.16 11.11
CA ALA A 76 8.36 -4.05 11.76
C ALA A 76 8.84 -3.82 13.21
N GLU A 77 9.06 -4.88 13.99
CA GLU A 77 9.66 -4.77 15.33
C GLU A 77 11.07 -4.19 15.25
N ALA A 78 11.84 -4.59 14.23
CA ALA A 78 13.20 -4.14 14.03
C ALA A 78 13.34 -2.63 13.78
N LEU A 79 12.28 -1.92 13.38
CA LEU A 79 12.31 -0.46 13.19
C LEU A 79 12.70 0.32 14.46
N THR A 80 12.53 -0.27 15.63
CA THR A 80 12.95 0.31 16.92
C THR A 80 13.89 -0.63 17.68
N ASP A 81 14.56 -1.55 16.98
CA ASP A 81 15.50 -2.50 17.60
C ASP A 81 16.61 -1.74 18.34
N PRO A 82 17.03 -2.14 19.55
CA PRO A 82 18.18 -1.53 20.21
C PRO A 82 19.48 -1.70 19.40
N ALA A 83 19.65 -2.81 18.69
CA ALA A 83 20.81 -3.05 17.85
C ALA A 83 20.77 -2.17 16.58
N ALA A 84 21.68 -1.20 16.52
CA ALA A 84 21.71 -0.19 15.47
C ALA A 84 21.74 -0.77 14.04
N GLY A 85 22.50 -1.85 13.81
CA GLY A 85 22.60 -2.48 12.50
C GLY A 85 21.29 -3.09 12.01
N ARG A 86 20.57 -3.80 12.91
CA ARG A 86 19.26 -4.39 12.59
C ARG A 86 18.21 -3.31 12.33
N ARG A 87 18.20 -2.27 13.15
CA ARG A 87 17.36 -1.09 12.96
C ARG A 87 17.62 -0.36 11.65
N GLN A 88 18.89 -0.14 11.30
CA GLN A 88 19.27 0.52 10.05
C GLN A 88 18.82 -0.30 8.83
N MET A 89 18.94 -1.63 8.88
CA MET A 89 18.47 -2.51 7.81
C MET A 89 16.95 -2.43 7.63
N ALA A 90 16.20 -2.41 8.74
CA ALA A 90 14.73 -2.26 8.71
C ALA A 90 14.33 -0.90 8.10
N VAL A 91 14.97 0.20 8.52
CA VAL A 91 14.73 1.53 7.94
C VAL A 91 15.08 1.57 6.45
N SER A 92 16.20 0.96 6.04
CA SER A 92 16.59 0.88 4.63
C SER A 92 15.57 0.10 3.80
N ALA A 93 14.97 -0.97 4.36
CA ALA A 93 13.92 -1.71 3.69
C ALA A 93 12.70 -0.84 3.36
N LEU A 94 12.40 0.19 4.18
CA LEU A 94 11.26 1.10 3.98
C LEU A 94 11.61 2.35 3.16
N THR A 95 12.89 2.68 2.96
CA THR A 95 13.29 3.98 2.40
C THR A 95 14.11 3.89 1.11
N THR A 96 14.86 2.80 0.90
CA THR A 96 15.80 2.70 -0.23
C THR A 96 15.74 1.38 -1.00
N SER A 97 14.89 0.44 -0.58
CA SER A 97 14.82 -0.91 -1.16
C SER A 97 14.11 -0.99 -2.51
N LYS A 98 13.31 0.03 -2.85
CA LYS A 98 12.37 0.05 -3.98
C LYS A 98 11.38 -1.12 -3.97
N LEU A 99 11.15 -1.72 -2.80
CA LEU A 99 10.11 -2.70 -2.54
C LEU A 99 8.77 -1.98 -2.36
N HIS A 100 7.65 -2.69 -2.53
CA HIS A 100 6.33 -2.10 -2.35
C HIS A 100 6.16 -1.51 -0.95
N MET A 101 6.79 -2.09 0.08
CA MET A 101 6.74 -1.55 1.44
C MET A 101 7.12 -0.06 1.52
N GLN A 102 8.05 0.41 0.68
CA GLN A 102 8.46 1.82 0.59
C GLN A 102 7.37 2.74 0.02
N PHE A 103 6.50 2.25 -0.86
CA PHE A 103 5.58 3.07 -1.66
C PHE A 103 4.14 2.97 -1.16
N ASP A 104 3.87 3.50 0.04
CA ASP A 104 2.53 3.51 0.63
C ASP A 104 1.63 4.63 0.09
N LEU A 105 0.42 4.78 0.65
CA LEU A 105 -0.53 5.81 0.21
C LEU A 105 0.07 7.22 0.37
N GLY A 106 0.77 7.48 1.47
CA GLY A 106 1.45 8.74 1.73
C GLY A 106 2.54 9.06 0.70
N TRP A 107 3.15 8.05 0.08
CA TRP A 107 4.07 8.25 -1.04
C TRP A 107 3.35 8.62 -2.35
N TYR A 108 2.29 7.89 -2.72
CA TYR A 108 1.56 8.17 -3.96
C TYR A 108 0.77 9.48 -3.89
N LEU A 109 0.09 9.69 -2.77
CA LEU A 109 -0.87 10.75 -2.53
C LEU A 109 -0.59 11.38 -1.15
N PRO A 110 0.49 12.16 -1.02
CA PRO A 110 0.83 12.80 0.25
C PRO A 110 -0.28 13.77 0.68
N PRO A 111 -0.38 14.11 1.99
CA PRO A 111 -1.53 14.86 2.52
C PRO A 111 -1.84 16.17 1.79
N TYR A 112 -0.81 16.89 1.36
CA TYR A 112 -0.97 18.15 0.63
C TYR A 112 -1.53 17.97 -0.79
N ILE A 113 -1.29 16.83 -1.45
CA ILE A 113 -1.94 16.50 -2.74
C ILE A 113 -3.33 15.94 -2.48
N ALA A 114 -3.51 15.11 -1.45
CA ALA A 114 -4.82 14.59 -1.06
C ALA A 114 -5.82 15.72 -0.75
N ALA A 115 -5.33 16.83 -0.17
CA ALA A 115 -6.11 18.04 0.07
C ALA A 115 -6.65 18.73 -1.20
N GLU A 116 -6.10 18.41 -2.37
CA GLU A 116 -6.50 19.01 -3.64
C GLU A 116 -7.53 18.13 -4.39
N LEU A 117 -7.87 16.95 -3.86
CA LEU A 117 -8.84 16.07 -4.49
C LEU A 117 -10.25 16.68 -4.50
N PRO A 118 -10.96 16.65 -5.65
CA PRO A 118 -12.32 17.15 -5.75
C PRO A 118 -13.29 16.20 -5.05
N ALA A 119 -13.93 16.65 -3.96
CA ALA A 119 -14.79 15.79 -3.14
C ALA A 119 -15.88 15.09 -3.97
N GLY A 120 -16.56 15.82 -4.86
CA GLY A 120 -17.63 15.24 -5.67
C GLY A 120 -17.22 14.39 -6.86
N ARG A 121 -15.92 14.22 -7.09
CA ARG A 121 -15.36 13.37 -8.16
C ARG A 121 -14.29 12.41 -7.63
N THR A 122 -14.25 12.21 -6.32
CA THR A 122 -13.30 11.30 -5.67
C THR A 122 -14.06 10.19 -4.96
N HIS A 123 -13.75 8.96 -5.31
CA HIS A 123 -14.34 7.77 -4.73
C HIS A 123 -13.31 7.00 -3.91
N LEU A 124 -13.60 6.81 -2.64
CA LEU A 124 -12.79 5.99 -1.74
C LEU A 124 -13.31 4.55 -1.72
N ILE A 125 -12.44 3.59 -1.98
CA ILE A 125 -12.75 2.16 -1.85
C ILE A 125 -11.77 1.54 -0.85
N ARG A 126 -12.30 1.10 0.30
CA ARG A 126 -11.55 0.37 1.32
C ARG A 126 -11.46 -1.10 0.93
N THR A 127 -10.28 -1.69 1.00
CA THR A 127 -10.10 -3.15 0.80
C THR A 127 -10.96 -3.95 1.77
N GLU A 128 -11.09 -3.48 3.02
CA GLU A 128 -11.87 -4.13 4.08
C GLU A 128 -13.38 -4.15 3.78
N ARG A 129 -13.85 -3.25 2.91
CA ARG A 129 -15.27 -3.10 2.52
C ARG A 129 -15.43 -3.08 1.01
N ILE A 130 -14.52 -3.74 0.29
CA ILE A 130 -14.41 -3.59 -1.16
C ILE A 130 -15.72 -3.93 -1.88
N GLY A 131 -16.48 -4.90 -1.37
CA GLY A 131 -17.78 -5.27 -1.94
C GLY A 131 -18.80 -4.13 -1.92
N SER A 132 -18.99 -3.48 -0.77
CA SER A 132 -19.95 -2.36 -0.64
C SER A 132 -19.44 -1.09 -1.29
N ASP A 133 -18.16 -0.77 -1.13
CA ASP A 133 -17.58 0.47 -1.63
C ASP A 133 -17.51 0.45 -3.17
N LEU A 134 -17.14 -0.69 -3.77
CA LEU A 134 -17.16 -0.86 -5.23
C LEU A 134 -18.59 -0.79 -5.76
N ALA A 135 -19.56 -1.47 -5.13
CA ALA A 135 -20.96 -1.43 -5.57
C ALA A 135 -21.51 0.01 -5.57
N ARG A 136 -21.19 0.81 -4.55
CA ARG A 136 -21.59 2.22 -4.48
C ARG A 136 -20.97 3.05 -5.59
N PHE A 137 -19.68 2.90 -5.84
CA PHE A 137 -18.99 3.56 -6.95
C PHE A 137 -19.60 3.18 -8.30
N MET A 138 -19.85 1.90 -8.55
CA MET A 138 -20.44 1.45 -9.81
C MET A 138 -21.83 2.03 -10.02
N ALA A 139 -22.67 2.05 -8.97
CA ALA A 139 -23.99 2.66 -9.03
C ALA A 139 -23.93 4.17 -9.34
N SER A 140 -23.02 4.92 -8.71
CA SER A 140 -22.87 6.36 -8.96
C SER A 140 -22.41 6.68 -10.37
N GLN A 141 -21.74 5.73 -11.04
CA GLN A 141 -21.25 5.88 -12.41
C GLN A 141 -22.13 5.17 -13.46
N GLY A 142 -23.27 4.59 -13.07
CA GLY A 142 -24.13 3.81 -13.97
C GLY A 142 -23.47 2.55 -14.55
N LEU A 143 -22.44 2.01 -13.88
CA LEU A 143 -21.68 0.84 -14.33
C LEU A 143 -22.30 -0.47 -13.86
N ARG A 144 -22.19 -1.52 -14.68
CA ARG A 144 -22.65 -2.88 -14.34
C ARG A 144 -21.51 -3.74 -13.83
N LYS A 145 -21.77 -4.52 -12.78
CA LYS A 145 -20.80 -5.47 -12.22
C LYS A 145 -20.43 -6.53 -13.25
N VAL A 146 -19.13 -6.76 -13.42
CA VAL A 146 -18.57 -7.86 -14.19
C VAL A 146 -17.82 -8.78 -13.23
N GLU A 147 -17.88 -10.09 -13.44
CA GLU A 147 -17.12 -11.04 -12.64
C GLU A 147 -15.62 -10.93 -12.93
N ALA A 148 -14.81 -10.88 -11.87
CA ALA A 148 -13.37 -10.96 -11.98
C ALA A 148 -12.94 -12.44 -11.89
N PRO A 149 -12.26 -13.00 -12.91
CA PRO A 149 -12.03 -14.45 -13.01
C PRO A 149 -10.97 -14.99 -12.03
N VAL A 150 -10.17 -14.12 -11.41
CA VAL A 150 -9.04 -14.53 -10.55
C VAL A 150 -8.81 -13.59 -9.38
N THR A 151 -8.34 -14.14 -8.26
CA THR A 151 -7.87 -13.34 -7.12
C THR A 151 -6.34 -13.44 -7.01
N LYS A 152 -5.68 -12.30 -6.75
CA LYS A 152 -4.21 -12.18 -6.67
C LYS A 152 -3.59 -13.00 -5.53
N ASN A 153 -4.37 -13.48 -4.55
CA ASN A 153 -3.86 -14.12 -3.34
C ASN A 153 -3.38 -15.56 -3.53
N SER A 154 -3.46 -16.11 -4.75
CA SER A 154 -2.99 -17.47 -5.01
C SER A 154 -1.52 -17.63 -4.62
N TYR A 155 -0.64 -16.62 -4.77
CA TYR A 155 0.79 -16.80 -4.50
C TYR A 155 1.16 -17.26 -3.07
N LYS A 156 0.30 -17.03 -2.06
CA LYS A 156 0.65 -17.30 -0.66
C LYS A 156 0.98 -18.77 -0.38
N HIS A 157 0.39 -19.71 -1.13
CA HIS A 157 0.71 -21.15 -0.98
C HIS A 157 2.13 -21.50 -1.44
N ARG A 158 2.80 -20.60 -2.18
CA ARG A 158 4.18 -20.80 -2.67
C ARG A 158 5.22 -20.38 -1.64
N LEU A 159 4.85 -19.55 -0.66
CA LEU A 159 5.75 -19.11 0.38
C LEU A 159 5.84 -20.19 1.49
N PRO A 160 7.04 -20.44 2.04
CA PRO A 160 7.19 -21.30 3.20
C PRO A 160 6.34 -20.79 4.38
N PRO A 161 5.66 -21.66 5.15
CA PRO A 161 4.75 -21.24 6.22
C PRO A 161 5.38 -20.34 7.28
N GLU A 162 6.67 -20.51 7.53
CA GLU A 162 7.47 -19.73 8.49
C GLU A 162 7.84 -18.32 7.99
N ARG A 163 7.60 -18.04 6.70
CA ARG A 163 7.81 -16.74 6.05
C ARG A 163 6.51 -15.92 5.93
N VAL A 164 5.37 -16.54 6.23
CA VAL A 164 4.04 -15.91 6.20
C VAL A 164 3.77 -15.28 7.56
N THR A 165 3.34 -14.02 7.56
CA THR A 165 3.07 -13.29 8.80
C THR A 165 1.70 -13.68 9.32
N LYS A 166 1.66 -14.45 10.40
CA LYS A 166 0.40 -14.88 11.02
C LYS A 166 -0.22 -13.81 11.90
N THR A 167 0.61 -13.09 12.64
CA THR A 167 0.20 -12.07 13.60
C THR A 167 1.18 -10.91 13.57
N MET A 168 0.67 -9.71 13.86
CA MET A 168 1.46 -8.51 14.08
C MET A 168 1.35 -8.15 15.57
N SER A 169 2.49 -8.06 16.26
CA SER A 169 2.58 -7.65 17.66
C SER A 169 2.20 -6.17 17.83
N GLU A 170 1.91 -5.76 19.06
CA GLU A 170 1.62 -4.35 19.36
C GLU A 170 2.81 -3.43 19.04
N LEU A 171 4.04 -3.89 19.29
CA LEU A 171 5.25 -3.18 18.92
C LEU A 171 5.35 -3.01 17.40
N ALA A 172 5.14 -4.10 16.65
CA ALA A 172 5.15 -4.07 15.19
C ALA A 172 4.10 -3.10 14.63
N ARG A 173 2.86 -3.18 15.14
CA ARG A 173 1.75 -2.28 14.73
C ARG A 173 2.08 -0.83 15.02
N ARG A 174 2.59 -0.51 16.21
CA ARG A 174 3.03 0.83 16.59
C ARG A 174 4.11 1.34 15.65
N ASN A 175 5.11 0.51 15.35
CA ASN A 175 6.22 0.89 14.49
C ASN A 175 5.78 1.15 13.05
N VAL A 176 4.90 0.31 12.50
CA VAL A 176 4.30 0.56 11.16
C VAL A 176 3.51 1.86 11.15
N ARG A 177 2.73 2.16 12.21
CA ARG A 177 1.99 3.42 12.33
C ARG A 177 2.91 4.65 12.29
N LEU A 178 4.00 4.62 13.06
CA LEU A 178 4.97 5.71 13.09
C LEU A 178 5.70 5.87 11.74
N ALA A 179 6.09 4.76 11.12
CA ALA A 179 6.74 4.77 9.81
C ALA A 179 5.80 5.28 8.70
N SER A 180 4.49 5.01 8.82
CA SER A 180 3.47 5.34 7.81
C SER A 180 2.67 6.61 8.16
N HIS A 181 3.24 7.55 8.92
CA HIS A 181 2.53 8.74 9.41
C HIS A 181 1.85 9.55 8.28
N ALA A 182 2.52 9.70 7.12
CA ALA A 182 1.95 10.37 5.96
C ALA A 182 0.72 9.64 5.40
N THR A 183 0.74 8.30 5.35
CA THR A 183 -0.43 7.49 4.97
C THR A 183 -1.60 7.72 5.93
N TYR A 184 -1.36 7.70 7.24
CA TYR A 184 -2.43 7.92 8.22
C TYR A 184 -3.01 9.34 8.12
N ALA A 185 -2.16 10.35 7.91
CA ALA A 185 -2.62 11.72 7.68
C ALA A 185 -3.45 11.84 6.39
N THR A 186 -3.01 11.21 5.30
CA THR A 186 -3.77 11.16 4.04
C THR A 186 -5.11 10.45 4.22
N LEU A 187 -5.13 9.30 4.88
CA LEU A 187 -6.37 8.55 5.14
C LEU A 187 -7.36 9.40 5.94
N ALA A 188 -6.94 10.01 7.04
CA ALA A 188 -7.79 10.85 7.85
C ALA A 188 -8.36 12.06 7.07
N LEU A 189 -7.55 12.66 6.20
CA LEU A 189 -7.99 13.76 5.35
C LEU A 189 -9.04 13.31 4.33
N ILE A 190 -8.80 12.20 3.63
CA ILE A 190 -9.72 11.69 2.61
C ILE A 190 -11.01 11.20 3.26
N GLU A 191 -10.91 10.48 4.38
CA GLU A 191 -12.07 9.96 5.10
C GLU A 191 -12.93 11.09 5.68
N SER A 192 -12.33 12.16 6.23
CA SER A 192 -13.11 13.30 6.74
C SER A 192 -13.81 14.10 5.63
N ARG A 193 -13.24 14.16 4.43
CA ARG A 193 -13.81 14.92 3.30
C ARG A 193 -14.82 14.15 2.45
N LEU A 194 -14.70 12.82 2.42
CA LEU A 194 -15.56 11.94 1.62
C LEU A 194 -16.58 11.17 2.47
N ALA A 195 -16.60 11.39 3.78
CA ALA A 195 -17.64 10.88 4.67
C ALA A 195 -18.99 11.61 4.50
N ASP A 196 -19.04 12.73 3.78
CA ASP A 196 -20.25 13.51 3.58
C ASP A 196 -21.02 13.07 2.31
N PRO A 197 -22.24 12.51 2.44
CA PRO A 197 -23.03 12.02 1.30
C PRO A 197 -23.47 13.12 0.33
N GLU A 198 -23.38 14.41 0.68
CA GLU A 198 -23.68 15.52 -0.24
C GLU A 198 -22.62 15.68 -1.35
N ALA A 199 -21.41 15.14 -1.18
CA ALA A 199 -20.41 15.14 -2.25
C ALA A 199 -20.81 14.23 -3.43
N ALA A 200 -21.74 13.29 -3.24
CA ALA A 200 -22.15 12.35 -4.29
C ALA A 200 -23.18 12.91 -5.28
N VAL A 201 -23.61 14.17 -5.12
CA VAL A 201 -24.55 14.82 -6.03
C VAL A 201 -23.90 16.07 -6.60
N LEU A 202 -23.35 15.96 -7.80
CA LEU A 202 -23.24 17.10 -8.69
C LEU A 202 -24.04 16.78 -9.96
N SER A 203 -25.10 17.58 -10.13
CA SER A 203 -25.75 17.98 -11.37
C SER A 203 -24.75 18.41 -12.44
#